data_AF-A0A2A2KNG2-F1
#
_entry.id   AF-A0A2A2KNG2-F1
#
_cell.length_a   1.000
_cell.length_b   1.000
_cell.length_c   1.000
_cell.angle_alpha   90.00
_cell.angle_beta   90.00
_cell.angle_gamma   90.00
#
_symmetry.space_group_name_H-M   'P 1'
#
loop_
_entity.id
_entity.type
_entity.pdbx_description
1 polymer ?
#
loop_
_entity_poly.entity_id
_entity_poly.type
_entity_poly.pdbx_seq_one_letter_code
_entity_poly.pdbx_strand_id
1 'polypeptide(L)'
;MFLKLFLVAISLISLVSGRFACGRDEMTSKFNENMVEKGCPELIRGFDDCCLRHGRCYDFKEKKREECDATFCQCLNNQAKKNKGCNVG
;
A
#
# COMPACT_ATOMS: atom_id res chain seq x y z
N MET A 1 -27.49 23.62 15.32
CA MET A 1 -27.10 22.25 15.75
C MET A 1 -26.61 21.40 14.58
N PHE A 2 -27.30 21.39 13.44
CA PHE A 2 -26.91 20.63 12.23
C PHE A 2 -25.55 21.01 11.62
N LEU A 3 -25.16 22.29 11.62
CA LEU A 3 -23.84 22.73 11.11
C LEU A 3 -22.66 22.08 11.87
N LYS A 4 -22.80 21.91 13.18
CA LYS A 4 -21.78 21.23 14.01
C LYS A 4 -21.71 19.73 13.69
N LEU A 5 -22.85 19.09 13.42
CA LEU A 5 -22.91 17.69 13.01
C LEU A 5 -22.28 17.48 11.62
N PHE A 6 -22.51 18.39 10.67
CA PHE A 6 -21.85 18.36 9.36
C PHE A 6 -20.33 18.54 9.46
N LEU A 7 -19.85 19.47 10.29
CA LEU A 7 -18.42 19.67 10.49
C LEU A 7 -17.74 18.46 11.14
N VAL A 8 -18.39 17.84 12.14
CA VAL A 8 -17.91 16.60 12.76
C VAL A 8 -17.87 15.45 11.73
N ALA A 9 -18.89 15.32 10.88
CA ALA A 9 -18.90 14.32 9.83
C ALA A 9 -17.78 14.54 8.79
N ILE A 10 -17.55 15.79 8.36
CA ILE A 10 -16.46 16.14 7.43
C ILE A 10 -15.09 15.82 8.06
N SER A 11 -14.89 16.15 9.34
CA SER A 11 -13.64 15.81 10.04
C SER A 11 -13.39 14.31 10.09
N LEU A 12 -14.42 13.49 10.33
CA LEU A 12 -14.28 12.03 10.36
C LEU A 12 -13.96 11.42 8.99
N ILE A 13 -14.44 12.02 7.90
CA ILE A 13 -14.20 11.55 6.52
C ILE A 13 -12.74 11.78 6.11
N SER A 14 -12.12 12.90 6.50
CA SER A 14 -10.73 13.23 6.15
C SER A 14 -9.69 12.30 6.79
N LEU A 15 -10.04 11.58 7.85
CA LEU A 15 -9.14 10.61 8.50
C LEU A 15 -8.90 9.35 7.66
N VAL A 16 -9.70 9.11 6.61
CA VAL A 16 -9.69 7.85 5.83
C VAL A 16 -8.87 7.95 4.53
N SER A 17 -8.10 9.01 4.30
CA SER A 17 -7.15 9.06 3.18
C SER A 17 -5.88 8.29 3.52
N GLY A 18 -5.92 6.96 3.32
CA GLY A 18 -4.74 6.10 3.46
C GLY A 18 -3.66 6.46 2.44
N ARG A 19 -2.41 6.55 2.91
CA ARG A 19 -1.22 6.80 2.07
C ARG A 19 -0.78 5.48 1.44
N PHE A 20 -0.29 5.49 0.21
CA PHE A 20 0.33 4.30 -0.40
C PHE A 20 1.51 3.82 0.46
N ALA A 21 1.44 2.59 0.97
CA ALA A 21 2.31 2.09 2.03
C ALA A 21 3.71 1.71 1.54
N CYS A 22 3.90 1.54 0.23
CA CYS A 22 5.21 1.18 -0.32
C CYS A 22 6.17 2.37 -0.33
N GLY A 23 6.84 2.64 0.78
CA GLY A 23 7.85 3.68 0.90
C GLY A 23 8.36 3.78 2.34
N ARG A 24 9.56 4.32 2.53
CA ARG A 24 10.07 4.59 3.89
C ARG A 24 9.57 5.93 4.42
N ASP A 25 9.22 6.83 3.52
CA ASP A 25 8.82 8.20 3.77
C ASP A 25 7.81 8.64 2.69
N GLU A 26 7.25 9.84 2.85
CA GLU A 26 6.25 10.38 1.92
C GLU A 26 6.75 10.49 0.48
N MET A 27 8.00 10.91 0.28
CA MET A 27 8.55 11.14 -1.05
C MET A 27 8.74 9.80 -1.76
N THR A 28 9.33 8.82 -1.08
CA THR A 28 9.52 7.48 -1.65
C THR A 28 8.19 6.75 -1.87
N SER A 29 7.23 6.92 -0.97
CA SER A 29 5.85 6.42 -1.12
C SER A 29 5.19 6.96 -2.39
N LYS A 30 5.14 8.28 -2.57
CA LYS A 30 4.57 8.92 -3.78
C LYS A 30 5.30 8.54 -5.06
N PHE A 31 6.62 8.41 -5.01
CA PHE A 31 7.40 7.97 -6.17
C PHE A 31 7.02 6.55 -6.59
N ASN A 32 6.93 5.62 -5.64
CA ASN A 32 6.54 4.23 -5.91
C ASN A 32 5.08 4.13 -6.36
N GLU A 33 4.17 4.90 -5.76
CA GLU A 33 2.77 5.01 -6.18
C GLU A 33 2.68 5.39 -7.65
N ASN A 34 3.35 6.48 -8.04
CA ASN A 34 3.37 6.97 -9.42
C ASN A 34 4.00 5.95 -10.40
N MET A 35 5.01 5.19 -9.97
CA MET A 35 5.60 4.13 -10.79
C MET A 35 4.58 3.01 -11.07
N VAL A 36 3.83 2.58 -10.07
CA VAL A 36 2.81 1.55 -10.23
C VAL A 36 1.63 2.09 -11.04
N GLU A 37 1.15 3.30 -10.78
CA GLU A 37 0.05 3.94 -11.53
C GLU A 37 0.37 4.11 -13.02
N LYS A 38 1.63 4.44 -13.37
CA LYS A 38 2.05 4.60 -14.77
C LYS A 38 2.38 3.29 -15.47
N GLY A 39 2.88 2.31 -14.73
CA GLY A 39 3.26 1.01 -15.28
C GLY A 39 2.06 0.06 -15.39
N CYS A 40 1.46 -0.23 -14.23
CA CYS A 40 0.43 -1.24 -14.03
C CYS A 40 -0.60 -0.77 -12.99
N PRO A 41 -1.46 0.22 -13.31
CA PRO A 41 -2.37 0.85 -12.34
C PRO A 41 -3.32 -0.14 -11.67
N GLU A 42 -3.72 -1.19 -12.38
CA GLU A 42 -4.46 -2.33 -11.83
C GLU A 42 -3.84 -3.01 -10.59
N LEU A 43 -2.51 -2.94 -10.44
CA LEU A 43 -1.77 -3.60 -9.38
C LEU A 43 -1.67 -2.74 -8.13
N ILE A 44 -2.06 -1.46 -8.19
CA ILE A 44 -1.82 -0.47 -7.13
C ILE A 44 -2.32 -0.97 -5.77
N ARG A 45 -3.56 -1.44 -5.68
CA ARG A 45 -4.13 -1.95 -4.42
C ARG A 45 -3.47 -3.24 -3.96
N GLY A 46 -3.08 -4.10 -4.91
CA GLY A 46 -2.45 -5.37 -4.60
C GLY A 46 -1.05 -5.19 -4.03
N PHE A 47 -0.27 -4.28 -4.62
CA PHE A 47 1.08 -3.94 -4.16
C PHE A 47 1.02 -3.19 -2.83
N ASP A 48 0.06 -2.26 -2.66
CA ASP A 48 -0.15 -1.55 -1.40
C ASP A 48 -0.39 -2.51 -0.22
N ASP A 49 -1.27 -3.51 -0.40
CA ASP A 49 -1.54 -4.53 0.62
C ASP A 49 -0.29 -5.38 0.95
N CYS A 50 0.54 -5.69 -0.05
CA CYS A 50 1.82 -6.37 0.20
C CYS A 50 2.75 -5.52 1.08
N CYS A 51 2.84 -4.21 0.81
CA CYS A 51 3.67 -3.29 1.59
C CYS A 51 3.13 -3.07 3.02
N LEU A 52 1.81 -2.95 3.18
CA LEU A 52 1.17 -2.87 4.50
C LEU A 52 1.51 -4.09 5.37
N ARG A 53 1.46 -5.29 4.80
CA ARG A 53 1.82 -6.53 5.51
C ARG A 53 3.31 -6.61 5.83
N HIS A 54 4.17 -6.17 4.91
CA HIS A 54 5.62 -6.14 5.13
C HIS A 54 6.01 -5.17 6.25
N GLY A 55 5.45 -3.96 6.24
CA GLY A 55 5.61 -2.97 7.31
C GLY A 55 5.19 -3.52 8.67
N ARG A 56 4.00 -4.14 8.76
CA ARG A 56 3.56 -4.81 10.00
C ARG A 56 4.52 -5.91 10.45
N CYS A 57 5.00 -6.76 9.54
CA CYS A 57 5.93 -7.84 9.89
C CYS A 57 7.21 -7.28 10.53
N TYR A 58 7.73 -6.16 10.00
CA TYR A 58 8.88 -5.45 10.56
C TYR A 58 8.57 -4.80 11.91
N ASP A 59 7.47 -4.04 12.00
CA ASP A 59 7.11 -3.25 13.20
C ASP A 59 6.81 -4.15 14.40
N PHE A 60 6.10 -5.25 14.17
CA PHE A 60 5.70 -6.20 15.22
C PHE A 60 6.67 -7.37 15.38
N LYS A 61 7.75 -7.43 14.57
CA LYS A 61 8.74 -8.52 14.59
C LYS A 61 8.08 -9.90 14.54
N GLU A 62 7.05 -10.04 13.70
CA GLU A 62 6.28 -11.28 13.57
C GLU A 62 7.16 -12.46 13.12
N LYS A 63 8.22 -12.14 12.36
CA LYS A 63 9.21 -13.08 11.82
C LYS A 63 10.60 -12.46 11.80
N LYS A 64 11.62 -13.25 11.43
CA LYS A 64 12.93 -12.72 11.04
C LYS A 64 12.79 -11.85 9.80
N ARG A 65 13.65 -10.82 9.65
CA ARG A 65 13.58 -9.88 8.52
C ARG A 65 13.60 -10.58 7.16
N GLU A 66 14.49 -11.57 7.00
CA GLU A 66 14.61 -12.39 5.79
C GLU A 66 13.30 -13.11 5.42
N GLU A 67 12.55 -13.59 6.42
CA GLU A 67 11.26 -14.25 6.21
C GLU A 67 10.15 -13.25 5.87
N CYS A 68 10.16 -12.06 6.49
CA CYS A 68 9.28 -10.96 6.12
C CYS A 68 9.51 -10.55 4.65
N ASP A 69 10.78 -10.43 4.24
CA ASP A 69 11.17 -10.06 2.88
C ASP A 69 10.78 -11.15 1.87
N ALA A 70 10.99 -12.42 2.21
CA ALA A 70 10.58 -13.54 1.36
C ALA A 70 9.05 -13.57 1.14
N THR A 71 8.28 -13.36 2.21
CA THR A 71 6.81 -13.30 2.16
C THR A 71 6.32 -12.11 1.34
N PHE A 72 6.98 -10.96 1.49
CA PHE A 72 6.72 -9.75 0.71
C PHE A 72 6.96 -9.99 -0.79
N CYS A 73 8.11 -10.55 -1.16
CA CYS A 73 8.44 -10.90 -2.56
C CYS A 73 7.43 -11.89 -3.15
N GLN A 74 7.02 -12.90 -2.37
CA GLN A 74 5.99 -13.84 -2.82
C GLN A 74 4.64 -13.13 -3.05
N CYS A 75 4.27 -12.18 -2.19
CA CYS A 75 3.06 -11.38 -2.34
C CYS A 75 3.06 -10.59 -3.66
N LEU A 76 4.13 -9.82 -3.93
CA LEU A 76 4.26 -9.04 -5.17
C LEU A 76 4.16 -9.92 -6.42
N ASN A 77 4.88 -11.05 -6.43
CA ASN A 77 4.85 -12.01 -7.53
C ASN A 77 3.44 -12.57 -7.78
N ASN A 78 2.68 -12.83 -6.72
CA ASN A 78 1.31 -13.31 -6.84
C ASN A 78 0.37 -12.23 -7.40
N GLN A 79 0.57 -10.96 -7.05
CA GLN A 79 -0.20 -9.87 -7.64
C GLN A 79 0.14 -9.69 -9.12
N ALA A 80 1.42 -9.70 -9.47
CA ALA A 80 1.88 -9.61 -10.86
C ALA A 80 1.28 -10.73 -11.74
N LYS A 81 1.31 -11.99 -11.27
CA LYS A 81 0.77 -13.15 -12.01
C LYS A 81 -0.73 -13.08 -12.28
N LYS A 82 -1.49 -12.39 -11.43
CA LYS A 82 -2.94 -12.27 -11.61
C LYS A 82 -3.30 -11.40 -12.81
N ASN A 83 -2.39 -10.55 -13.29
CA ASN A 83 -2.68 -9.64 -14.37
C ASN A 83 -1.91 -9.97 -15.65
N LYS A 84 -2.59 -10.65 -16.58
CA LYS A 84 -2.03 -11.09 -17.87
C LYS A 84 -1.68 -9.94 -18.82
N GLY A 85 -2.14 -8.72 -18.53
CA GLY A 85 -1.86 -7.52 -19.31
C GLY A 85 -0.61 -6.76 -18.88
N CYS A 86 -0.03 -7.07 -17.72
CA CYS A 86 1.08 -6.32 -17.16
C CYS A 86 2.27 -7.20 -16.81
N ASN A 87 3.34 -7.09 -17.60
CA ASN A 87 4.65 -7.65 -17.26
C ASN A 87 5.42 -6.60 -16.46
N VAL A 88 5.40 -6.72 -15.13
CA VAL A 88 6.42 -6.11 -14.27
C VAL A 88 7.69 -6.95 -14.42
N GLY A 89 8.53 -6.56 -15.37
CA GLY A 89 9.87 -7.12 -15.60
C GLY A 89 10.87 -6.59 -14.58
#